data_AF-A0A7Z8VG39-F1
#
_entry.id   AF-A0A7Z8VG39-F1
#
_cell.length_a   1.000
_cell.length_b   1.000
_cell.length_c   1.000
_cell.angle_alpha   90.00
_cell.angle_beta   90.00
_cell.angle_gamma   90.00
#
_symmetry.space_group_name_H-M   'P 1'
#
loop_
_entity.id
_entity.type
_entity.pdbx_description
1 polymer ?
#
loop_
_entity_poly.entity_id
_entity_poly.type
_entity_poly.pdbx_seq_one_letter_code
_entity_poly.pdbx_strand_id
1 'polypeptide(L)'
;MGRNDASWMDEEDERAEQQVETGKRPNAEAPQLVRKEAKAPTRSTKGFYIQEKYAMAFDKLVFSQKQVKGKKAPELAEEAIKTLLKKYGEDTKGL
;
A
#
# COMPACT_ATOMS: atom_id res chain seq x y z
N MET A 1 -7.58 -51.65 27.38
CA MET A 1 -7.84 -50.23 27.00
C MET A 1 -7.06 -49.98 25.72
N GLY A 2 -7.73 -50.03 24.57
CA GLY A 2 -7.09 -49.79 23.28
C GLY A 2 -6.76 -48.31 23.18
N ARG A 3 -5.47 -47.98 23.24
CA ARG A 3 -4.99 -46.65 22.90
C ARG A 3 -5.20 -46.48 21.40
N ASN A 4 -6.33 -45.92 21.00
CA ASN A 4 -6.44 -45.20 19.75
C ASN A 4 -5.72 -43.86 19.95
N ASP A 5 -4.40 -43.94 20.21
CA ASP A 5 -3.54 -42.78 20.16
C ASP A 5 -3.59 -42.30 18.71
N ALA A 6 -3.75 -41.00 18.52
CA ALA A 6 -4.12 -40.37 17.27
C ALA A 6 -3.03 -40.54 16.19
N SER A 7 -2.89 -41.74 15.60
CA SER A 7 -1.86 -42.01 14.58
C SER A 7 -1.97 -41.05 13.39
N TRP A 8 -3.20 -40.62 13.08
CA TRP A 8 -3.47 -39.62 12.05
C TRP A 8 -2.87 -38.25 12.36
N MET A 9 -2.71 -37.91 13.64
CA MET A 9 -2.14 -36.64 14.11
C MET A 9 -0.62 -36.67 13.99
N ASP A 10 0.01 -37.77 14.40
CA ASP A 10 1.44 -38.01 14.19
C ASP A 10 1.78 -38.03 12.68
N GLU A 11 0.97 -38.70 11.86
CA GLU A 11 1.09 -38.71 10.40
C GLU A 11 0.86 -37.33 9.74
N GLU A 12 0.09 -36.44 10.37
CA GLU A 12 -0.09 -35.07 9.89
C GLU A 12 1.10 -34.19 10.26
N ASP A 13 1.64 -34.36 11.48
CA ASP A 13 2.81 -33.63 11.95
C ASP A 13 4.06 -33.98 11.11
N GLU A 14 4.31 -35.28 10.86
CA GLU A 14 5.40 -35.72 9.98
C GLU A 14 5.25 -35.17 8.56
N ARG A 15 4.02 -35.11 8.04
CA ARG A 15 3.72 -34.57 6.71
C ARG A 15 3.96 -33.06 6.65
N ALA A 16 3.63 -32.34 7.72
CA ALA A 16 3.87 -30.90 7.83
C ALA A 16 5.38 -30.60 7.87
N GLU A 17 6.15 -31.37 8.64
CA GLU A 17 7.62 -31.26 8.70
C GLU A 17 8.27 -31.49 7.34
N GLN A 18 7.87 -32.55 6.63
CA GLN A 18 8.37 -32.85 5.28
C GLN A 18 8.03 -31.76 4.26
N GLN A 19 6.87 -31.11 4.37
CA GLN A 19 6.48 -30.00 3.48
C GLN A 19 7.30 -28.73 3.74
N VAL A 20 7.67 -28.46 4.99
CA VAL A 20 8.56 -27.35 5.36
C VAL A 20 9.97 -27.60 4.83
N GLU A 21 10.50 -28.81 4.99
CA GLU A 21 11.85 -29.17 4.57
C GLU A 21 12.01 -29.19 3.05
N THR A 22 11.01 -29.72 2.32
CA THR A 22 11.05 -29.79 0.85
C THR A 22 10.62 -28.50 0.16
N GLY A 23 9.99 -27.56 0.89
CA GLY A 23 9.43 -26.33 0.33
C GLY A 23 8.33 -26.54 -0.71
N LYS A 24 7.92 -27.79 -0.94
CA LYS A 24 6.92 -28.19 -1.94
C LYS A 24 5.55 -28.12 -1.28
N ARG A 25 4.77 -27.10 -1.66
CA ARG A 25 3.39 -26.96 -1.20
C ARG A 25 2.49 -27.90 -2.01
N PRO A 26 1.52 -28.56 -1.38
CA PRO A 26 0.63 -29.52 -2.05
C PRO A 26 -0.26 -28.88 -3.12
N ASN A 27 -0.37 -27.55 -3.13
CA ASN A 27 -1.11 -26.80 -4.13
C ASN A 27 -0.24 -25.67 -4.72
N ALA A 28 0.74 -26.06 -5.53
CA ALA A 28 1.64 -25.13 -6.20
C ALA A 28 0.95 -24.33 -7.33
N GLU A 29 -0.15 -24.86 -7.89
CA GLU A 29 -0.90 -24.27 -9.00
C GLU A 29 -1.95 -23.24 -8.55
N ALA A 30 -2.28 -23.18 -7.26
CA ALA A 30 -3.22 -22.18 -6.75
C ALA A 30 -2.67 -20.76 -6.90
N PRO A 31 -3.52 -19.79 -7.30
CA PRO A 31 -3.12 -18.40 -7.41
C PRO A 31 -2.66 -17.89 -6.05
N GLN A 32 -1.35 -17.67 -5.95
CA GLN A 32 -0.75 -17.13 -4.74
C GLN A 32 -1.09 -15.64 -4.61
N LEU A 33 -1.34 -15.22 -3.38
CA LEU A 33 -1.60 -13.82 -3.05
C LEU A 33 -0.27 -13.05 -3.10
N VAL A 34 0.22 -12.77 -4.31
CA VAL A 34 1.41 -11.94 -4.53
C VAL A 34 1.04 -10.52 -4.15
N ARG A 35 1.68 -9.98 -3.11
CA ARG A 35 1.61 -8.54 -2.82
C ARG A 35 2.20 -7.81 -4.03
N LYS A 36 1.33 -7.29 -4.90
CA LYS A 36 1.73 -6.37 -5.95
C LYS A 36 2.15 -5.07 -5.28
N GLU A 37 3.43 -4.96 -4.94
CA GLU A 37 4.04 -3.75 -4.42
C GLU A 37 4.22 -2.73 -5.55
N ALA A 38 3.12 -2.21 -6.09
CA ALA A 38 3.17 -0.90 -6.73
C ALA A 38 3.35 0.14 -5.61
N LYS A 39 4.55 0.15 -5.02
CA LYS A 39 4.89 1.04 -3.91
C LYS A 39 4.93 2.45 -4.49
N ALA A 40 3.93 3.24 -4.15
CA ALA A 40 3.92 4.66 -4.48
C ALA A 40 5.24 5.30 -4.01
N PRO A 41 5.73 6.34 -4.72
CA PRO A 41 6.99 6.99 -4.36
C PRO A 41 6.98 7.42 -2.90
N THR A 42 8.13 7.30 -2.23
CA THR A 42 8.31 7.72 -0.84
C THR A 42 8.05 9.21 -0.70
N ARG A 43 7.04 9.57 0.11
CA ARG A 43 6.66 10.96 0.39
C ARG A 43 7.16 11.37 1.79
N SER A 44 7.65 12.59 1.92
CA SER A 44 7.99 13.21 3.20
C SER A 44 6.93 14.24 3.62
N THR A 45 6.79 14.48 4.92
CA THR A 45 5.85 15.48 5.46
C THR A 45 6.49 16.87 5.45
N LYS A 46 5.86 17.83 4.76
CA LYS A 46 6.24 19.24 4.80
C LYS A 46 5.11 20.06 5.43
N GLY A 47 5.35 20.62 6.60
CA GLY A 47 4.41 21.53 7.27
C GLY A 47 4.48 22.93 6.67
N PHE A 48 3.32 23.54 6.43
CA PHE A 48 3.18 24.93 6.00
C PHE A 48 2.21 25.66 6.91
N TYR A 49 2.45 26.94 7.14
CA TYR A 49 1.50 27.83 7.80
C TYR A 49 0.52 28.34 6.75
N ILE A 50 -0.76 28.03 6.92
CA ILE A 50 -1.84 28.42 6.01
C ILE A 50 -2.98 29.05 6.81
N GLN A 51 -3.64 30.05 6.23
CA GLN A 51 -4.85 30.62 6.82
C GLN A 51 -6.01 29.63 6.74
N GLU A 52 -6.82 29.56 7.80
CA GLU A 52 -7.93 28.61 7.96
C GLU A 52 -8.87 28.56 6.75
N LYS A 53 -9.18 29.71 6.14
CA LYS A 53 -10.05 29.80 4.95
C LYS A 53 -9.52 28.98 3.77
N TYR A 54 -8.21 29.02 3.52
CA TYR A 54 -7.58 28.26 2.43
C TYR A 54 -7.46 26.78 2.76
N ALA A 55 -7.24 26.43 4.02
CA ALA A 55 -7.25 25.04 4.48
C ALA A 55 -8.64 24.41 4.24
N MET A 56 -9.71 25.07 4.67
CA MET A 56 -11.08 24.60 4.45
C MET A 56 -11.45 24.49 2.97
N ALA A 57 -11.02 25.45 2.15
CA ALA A 57 -11.24 25.40 0.70
C ALA A 57 -10.50 24.22 0.04
N PHE A 58 -9.26 23.96 0.48
CA PHE A 58 -8.47 22.83 0.00
C PHE A 58 -9.12 21.49 0.39
N ASP A 59 -9.59 21.34 1.63
CA ASP A 59 -10.26 20.12 2.08
C ASP A 59 -11.54 19.83 1.30
N LYS A 60 -12.34 20.87 0.99
CA LYS A 60 -13.52 20.73 0.12
C LYS A 60 -13.15 20.29 -1.29
N LEU A 61 -12.07 20.83 -1.84
CA LEU A 61 -11.57 20.44 -3.16
C LEU A 61 -11.07 18.99 -3.17
N VAL A 62 -10.32 18.58 -2.16
CA VAL A 62 -9.86 17.20 -1.99
C VAL A 62 -11.06 16.25 -1.90
N PHE A 63 -12.08 16.60 -1.11
CA PHE A 63 -13.28 15.79 -0.98
C PHE A 63 -14.00 15.60 -2.33
N SER A 64 -14.20 16.68 -3.07
CA SER A 64 -14.82 16.65 -4.39
C SER A 64 -14.01 15.81 -5.39
N GLN A 65 -12.70 16.01 -5.46
CA GLN A 65 -11.83 15.27 -6.39
C GLN A 65 -11.67 13.80 -6.00
N LYS A 66 -11.73 13.47 -4.71
CA LYS A 66 -11.73 12.08 -4.23
C LYS A 66 -12.99 11.36 -4.69
N GLN A 67 -14.15 12.01 -4.65
CA GLN A 67 -15.41 11.42 -5.12
C GLN A 67 -15.44 11.21 -6.64
N VAL A 68 -14.88 12.13 -7.42
CA VAL A 68 -15.00 12.11 -8.90
C VAL A 68 -13.86 11.35 -9.58
N LYS A 69 -12.61 11.50 -9.13
CA LYS A 69 -11.40 11.02 -9.83
C LYS A 69 -10.52 10.09 -9.00
N GLY A 70 -10.85 9.85 -7.73
CA GLY A 70 -10.03 9.02 -6.84
C GLY A 70 -8.65 9.60 -6.50
N LYS A 71 -8.37 10.86 -6.88
CA LYS A 71 -7.11 11.54 -6.56
C LYS A 71 -6.97 11.74 -5.05
N LYS A 72 -5.77 11.54 -4.52
CA LYS A 72 -5.48 11.70 -3.10
C LYS A 72 -4.99 13.12 -2.79
N ALA A 73 -5.21 13.57 -1.55
CA ALA A 73 -4.72 14.86 -1.05
C ALA A 73 -3.25 15.18 -1.38
N PRO A 74 -2.28 14.26 -1.21
CA PRO A 74 -0.88 14.52 -1.57
C PRO A 74 -0.67 14.79 -3.06
N GLU A 75 -1.40 14.13 -3.95
CA GLU A 75 -1.26 14.33 -5.41
C GLU A 75 -1.76 15.72 -5.82
N LEU A 76 -2.86 16.17 -5.21
CA LEU A 76 -3.39 17.52 -5.43
C LEU A 76 -2.45 18.59 -4.86
N ALA A 77 -1.82 18.32 -3.71
CA ALA A 77 -0.82 19.22 -3.14
C ALA A 77 0.43 19.32 -4.04
N GLU A 78 0.94 18.19 -4.55
CA GLU A 78 2.04 18.16 -5.51
C GLU A 78 1.68 18.90 -6.82
N GLU A 79 0.44 18.74 -7.32
CA GLU A 79 -0.07 19.47 -8.50
C GLU A 79 -0.12 20.98 -8.27
N ALA A 80 -0.58 21.41 -7.08
CA ALA A 80 -0.59 22.82 -6.70
C ALA A 80 0.83 23.40 -6.59
N ILE A 81 1.76 22.67 -5.97
CA ILE A 81 3.17 23.08 -5.86
C ILE A 81 3.80 23.17 -7.24
N LYS A 82 3.58 22.19 -8.12
CA LYS A 82 4.10 22.21 -9.49
C LYS A 82 3.57 23.42 -10.26
N THR A 83 2.31 23.78 -10.06
CA THR A 83 1.71 24.98 -10.66
C THR A 83 2.34 26.27 -10.14
N LEU A 84 2.66 26.34 -8.85
CA LEU A 84 3.38 27.46 -8.26
C LEU A 84 4.81 27.57 -8.79
N LEU A 85 5.57 26.47 -8.82
CA LEU A 85 6.94 26.46 -9.35
C LEU A 85 6.98 26.94 -10.80
N LYS A 86 6.07 26.42 -11.64
CA LYS A 86 5.92 26.86 -13.04
C LYS A 86 5.64 28.36 -13.16
N LYS A 87 4.82 28.92 -12.26
CA LYS A 87 4.51 30.36 -12.25
C LYS A 87 5.73 31.23 -11.94
N TYR A 88 6.65 30.75 -11.11
CA TYR A 88 7.88 31.45 -10.74
C TYR A 88 9.10 31.05 -11.58
N GLY A 89 8.92 30.22 -12.61
CA GLY A 89 9.99 29.83 -13.53
C GLY A 89 10.91 28.72 -13.00
N GLU A 90 10.55 28.07 -11.90
CA GLU A 90 11.28 26.91 -11.38
C GLU A 90 10.68 25.60 -11.91
N ASP A 91 11.53 24.60 -12.15
CA ASP A 91 11.13 23.26 -12.60
C ASP A 91 11.76 22.20 -11.71
N THR A 92 11.04 21.11 -11.46
CA THR A 92 11.54 19.97 -10.67
C THR A 92 12.31 18.96 -11.52
N LYS A 93 12.47 19.21 -12.83
CA LYS A 93 13.18 18.31 -13.76
C LYS A 93 14.68 18.11 -13.49
N GLY A 94 15.26 18.78 -12.49
CA GLY A 94 16.67 18.68 -12.14
C GLY A 94 16.95 18.38 -10.66
N LEU A 95 15.93 17.99 -9.89
CA LEU A 95 16.01 17.55 -8.48
C LEU A 95 15.72 16.05 -8.39
#